data_AF-A0A238ZUI7-F1
#
_entry.id   AF-A0A238ZUI7-F1
#
_cell.length_a   1.000
_cell.length_b   1.000
_cell.length_c   1.000
_cell.angle_alpha   90.00
_cell.angle_beta   90.00
_cell.angle_gamma   90.00
#
_symmetry.space_group_name_H-M   'P 1'
#
loop_
_entity.id
_entity.type
_entity.pdbx_description
1 polymer ?
#
loop_
_entity_poly.entity_id
_entity_poly.type
_entity_poly.pdbx_seq_one_letter_code
_entity_poly.pdbx_strand_id
1 'polypeptide(L)'
;MNDILPPQLRLRYAPPPTIARFMASRALFRGLMGPVGSGKSSACSVELMAKAVAQAPDSAGFRRTRFAIVRNTYRELKDTTLKTWLSWFPEDGFGPFGHSDMAHRLDLPLTDGTRLRTEILFRALDKPRDVKKLLSLELTGAWVNEARELPLTLVEALGDRVERFPSGREGGCSWAGVILDTNPPDTDHWWRRLAEEERPDSWDFFAQPGGLVERNGRFLPNPLAENLDHLPKDFYLRRMKGKHPRHVRVYYCGRYGSAEDGMPVYPEFDDAVHVARRVLDPAPGLTLFIGLDFGLTPAAALAQRLPDGRWRYLDELVTRNMGVARFAALLLDLLRTRYPGLATEIWGDPAGMARAQTDERTPYDILRASGLAARPTHTNDPVLRREVVAAALSRRIDGLPGLTLSPRCSTLAKGMAGAWRYRRLAVSGQERYEDSPEKGPFSHVCEAAQYLLLGAGEDLRLRTPCAPGAPRQARALP
;
A
#
# COMPACT_ATOMS: atom_id res chain seq x y z
N MET A 1 -29.03 5.28 -24.04
CA MET A 1 -27.96 5.17 -25.05
C MET A 1 -28.46 4.45 -26.31
N ASN A 2 -29.04 3.25 -26.20
CA ASN A 2 -29.30 2.38 -27.37
C ASN A 2 -30.33 2.88 -28.37
N ASP A 3 -31.29 3.70 -27.97
CA ASP A 3 -32.30 4.17 -28.92
C ASP A 3 -31.87 5.42 -29.71
N ILE A 4 -30.89 6.16 -29.16
CA ILE A 4 -30.43 7.47 -29.66
C ILE A 4 -29.25 7.32 -30.65
N LEU A 5 -28.42 6.29 -30.49
CA LEU A 5 -27.37 5.99 -31.47
C LEU A 5 -27.96 5.44 -32.77
N PRO A 6 -27.34 5.74 -33.94
CA PRO A 6 -27.70 5.13 -35.21
C PRO A 6 -27.76 3.60 -35.11
N PRO A 7 -28.70 2.92 -35.79
CA PRO A 7 -28.91 1.48 -35.66
C PRO A 7 -27.64 0.63 -35.77
N GLN A 8 -26.75 1.00 -36.70
CA GLN A 8 -25.48 0.32 -36.96
C GLN A 8 -24.41 0.53 -35.87
N LEU A 9 -24.59 1.53 -34.98
CA LEU A 9 -23.67 1.86 -33.87
C LEU A 9 -24.26 1.51 -32.49
N ARG A 10 -25.42 0.84 -32.43
CA ARG A 10 -26.06 0.49 -31.16
C ARG A 10 -25.27 -0.57 -30.42
N LEU A 11 -24.94 -0.30 -29.16
CA LEU A 11 -24.20 -1.23 -28.29
C LEU A 11 -25.14 -2.02 -27.39
N ARG A 12 -25.08 -3.35 -27.44
CA ARG A 12 -25.81 -4.19 -26.47
C ARG A 12 -24.99 -4.33 -25.19
N TYR A 13 -25.21 -3.41 -24.25
CA TYR A 13 -24.60 -3.47 -22.92
C TYR A 13 -25.69 -3.64 -21.85
N ALA A 14 -25.58 -4.71 -21.06
CA ALA A 14 -26.43 -4.98 -19.92
C ALA A 14 -25.58 -4.87 -18.64
N PRO A 15 -25.70 -3.78 -17.86
CA PRO A 15 -24.88 -3.61 -16.66
C PRO A 15 -25.28 -4.62 -15.57
N PRO A 16 -24.33 -5.35 -14.96
CA PRO A 16 -24.57 -6.11 -13.75
C PRO A 16 -25.07 -5.23 -12.59
N PRO A 17 -25.70 -5.80 -11.54
CA PRO A 17 -26.37 -5.04 -10.49
C PRO A 17 -25.52 -3.94 -9.83
N THR A 18 -24.26 -4.23 -9.49
CA THR A 18 -23.38 -3.23 -8.87
C THR A 18 -22.97 -2.14 -9.85
N ILE A 19 -22.68 -2.51 -11.10
CA ILE A 19 -22.38 -1.54 -12.17
C ILE A 19 -23.60 -0.66 -12.47
N ALA A 20 -24.81 -1.22 -12.47
CA ALA A 20 -26.05 -0.46 -12.69
C ALA A 20 -26.24 0.62 -11.61
N ARG A 21 -25.98 0.29 -10.33
CA ARG A 21 -25.98 1.27 -9.23
C ARG A 21 -24.91 2.34 -9.40
N PHE A 22 -23.71 1.96 -9.81
CA PHE A 22 -22.62 2.89 -10.13
C PHE A 22 -23.01 3.88 -11.24
N MET A 23 -23.60 3.41 -12.35
CA MET A 23 -24.02 4.26 -13.47
C MET A 23 -25.21 5.18 -13.11
N ALA A 24 -26.08 4.73 -12.19
CA ALA A 24 -27.23 5.49 -11.71
C ALA A 24 -26.87 6.58 -10.69
N SER A 25 -25.73 6.46 -10.00
CA SER A 25 -25.28 7.47 -9.03
C SER A 25 -25.02 8.82 -9.69
N ARG A 26 -25.35 9.89 -8.94
CA ARG A 26 -25.15 11.29 -9.30
C ARG A 26 -23.99 11.95 -8.54
N ALA A 27 -23.24 11.19 -7.72
CA ALA A 27 -22.09 11.71 -7.00
C ALA A 27 -21.02 12.23 -7.99
N LEU A 28 -20.31 13.28 -7.59
CA LEU A 28 -19.27 13.89 -8.42
C LEU A 28 -18.11 12.91 -8.64
N PHE A 29 -17.72 12.18 -7.60
CA PHE A 29 -16.73 11.11 -7.67
C PHE A 29 -17.41 9.76 -7.49
N ARG A 30 -17.12 8.82 -8.40
CA ARG A 30 -17.71 7.48 -8.37
C ARG A 30 -16.65 6.42 -8.54
N GLY A 31 -16.40 5.61 -7.52
CA GLY A 31 -15.41 4.54 -7.53
C GLY A 31 -16.03 3.15 -7.72
N LEU A 32 -15.53 2.37 -8.68
CA LEU A 32 -15.93 1.00 -8.95
C LEU A 32 -14.78 0.02 -8.65
N MET A 33 -14.90 -0.71 -7.55
CA MET A 33 -13.94 -1.75 -7.12
C MET A 33 -14.49 -3.14 -7.40
N GLY A 34 -13.64 -4.11 -7.74
CA GLY A 34 -14.09 -5.48 -7.98
C GLY A 34 -12.97 -6.44 -8.40
N PRO A 35 -13.24 -7.75 -8.52
CA PRO A 35 -12.22 -8.73 -8.87
C PRO A 35 -11.78 -8.61 -10.34
N VAL A 36 -10.69 -9.28 -10.70
CA VAL A 36 -10.25 -9.40 -12.10
C VAL A 36 -11.36 -10.05 -12.93
N GLY A 37 -11.62 -9.51 -14.13
CA GLY A 37 -12.64 -10.06 -15.02
C GLY A 37 -14.08 -9.63 -14.70
N SER A 38 -14.31 -8.72 -13.75
CA SER A 38 -15.67 -8.28 -13.37
C SER A 38 -16.31 -7.23 -14.29
N GLY A 39 -15.63 -6.83 -15.37
CA GLY A 39 -16.17 -5.91 -16.38
C GLY A 39 -16.02 -4.41 -16.08
N LYS A 40 -15.29 -4.02 -15.04
CA LYS A 40 -15.16 -2.61 -14.57
C LYS A 40 -14.74 -1.62 -15.66
N SER A 41 -13.64 -1.89 -16.35
CA SER A 41 -13.11 -0.96 -17.35
C SER A 41 -14.01 -0.84 -18.57
N SER A 42 -14.72 -1.91 -18.94
CA SER A 42 -15.78 -1.84 -19.95
C SER A 42 -16.95 -0.98 -19.48
N ALA A 43 -17.36 -1.13 -18.22
CA ALA A 43 -18.41 -0.30 -17.63
C ALA A 43 -18.05 1.19 -17.65
N CYS A 44 -16.82 1.56 -17.27
CA CYS A 44 -16.38 2.95 -17.32
C CYS A 44 -16.34 3.52 -18.76
N SER A 45 -15.89 2.75 -19.75
CA SER A 45 -15.94 3.16 -21.16
C SER A 45 -17.38 3.44 -21.62
N VAL A 46 -18.30 2.51 -21.34
CA VAL A 46 -19.71 2.65 -21.71
C VAL A 46 -20.38 3.80 -20.95
N GLU A 47 -20.02 4.01 -19.68
CA GLU A 47 -20.53 5.10 -18.86
C GLU A 47 -20.16 6.48 -19.45
N LEU A 48 -18.91 6.69 -19.86
CA LEU A 48 -18.51 7.95 -20.50
C LEU A 48 -19.32 8.22 -21.77
N MET A 49 -19.48 7.20 -22.63
CA MET A 49 -20.32 7.35 -23.84
C MET A 49 -21.80 7.57 -23.50
N ALA A 50 -22.32 6.90 -22.48
CA ALA A 50 -23.69 7.10 -22.03
C ALA A 50 -23.91 8.54 -21.56
N LYS A 51 -22.95 9.15 -20.84
CA LYS A 51 -23.00 10.57 -20.48
C LYS A 51 -22.81 11.48 -21.69
N ALA A 52 -21.95 11.12 -22.64
CA ALA A 52 -21.78 11.85 -23.89
C ALA A 52 -23.09 11.96 -24.69
N VAL A 53 -23.81 10.84 -24.83
CA VAL A 53 -25.10 10.77 -25.53
C VAL A 53 -26.21 11.43 -24.72
N ALA A 54 -26.18 11.34 -23.38
CA ALA A 54 -27.19 11.96 -22.52
C ALA A 54 -27.01 13.49 -22.36
N GLN A 55 -25.83 14.03 -22.67
CA GLN A 55 -25.53 15.45 -22.56
C GLN A 55 -26.57 16.30 -23.30
N ALA A 56 -27.12 17.32 -22.66
CA ALA A 56 -28.07 18.23 -23.31
C ALA A 56 -27.46 18.89 -24.55
N PRO A 57 -28.19 18.98 -25.68
CA PRO A 57 -27.69 19.66 -26.87
C PRO A 57 -27.61 21.18 -26.65
N ASP A 58 -26.62 21.82 -27.27
CA ASP A 58 -26.54 23.27 -27.36
C ASP A 58 -27.62 23.86 -28.30
N SER A 59 -27.68 25.19 -28.41
CA SER A 59 -28.68 25.87 -29.27
C SER A 59 -28.55 25.53 -30.76
N ALA A 60 -27.42 24.96 -31.18
CA ALA A 60 -27.18 24.49 -32.55
C ALA A 60 -27.38 22.97 -32.68
N GLY A 61 -27.89 22.30 -31.65
CA GLY A 61 -28.19 20.86 -31.65
C GLY A 61 -26.99 19.95 -31.37
N PHE A 62 -25.84 20.49 -30.94
CA PHE A 62 -24.66 19.68 -30.63
C PHE A 62 -24.62 19.26 -29.17
N ARG A 63 -24.44 17.95 -28.92
CA ARG A 63 -24.13 17.40 -27.61
C ARG A 63 -22.61 17.38 -27.45
N ARG A 64 -22.07 18.44 -26.87
CA ARG A 64 -20.62 18.64 -26.71
C ARG A 64 -20.12 18.06 -25.39
N THR A 65 -19.12 17.21 -25.45
CA THR A 65 -18.41 16.76 -24.24
C THR A 65 -16.91 16.60 -24.48
N ARG A 66 -16.14 16.70 -23.40
CA ARG A 66 -14.70 16.42 -23.39
C ARG A 66 -14.36 15.60 -22.16
N PHE A 67 -13.89 14.38 -22.36
CA PHE A 67 -13.49 13.49 -21.29
C PHE A 67 -11.99 13.26 -21.27
N ALA A 68 -11.42 13.07 -20.08
CA ALA A 68 -10.06 12.57 -19.94
C ALA A 68 -10.06 11.13 -19.45
N ILE A 69 -9.32 10.24 -20.12
CA ILE A 69 -9.03 8.88 -19.65
C ILE A 69 -7.58 8.87 -19.18
N VAL A 70 -7.38 8.52 -17.91
CA VAL A 70 -6.11 8.67 -17.20
C VAL A 70 -5.55 7.31 -16.79
N ARG A 71 -4.24 7.13 -17.00
CA ARG A 71 -3.44 6.00 -16.51
C ARG A 71 -2.01 6.45 -16.19
N ASN A 72 -1.21 5.66 -15.48
CA ASN A 72 0.17 6.01 -15.10
C ASN A 72 1.06 6.36 -16.29
N THR A 73 1.17 5.44 -17.26
CA THR A 73 2.04 5.63 -18.44
C THR A 73 1.28 5.55 -19.77
N TYR A 74 1.81 6.23 -20.80
CA TYR A 74 1.28 6.11 -22.16
C TYR A 74 1.37 4.69 -22.72
N ARG A 75 2.36 3.90 -22.28
CA ARG A 75 2.50 2.50 -22.69
C ARG A 75 1.33 1.68 -22.15
N GLU A 76 1.08 1.72 -20.85
CA GLU A 76 -0.05 0.99 -20.23
C GLU A 76 -1.38 1.44 -20.81
N LEU A 77 -1.55 2.76 -21.00
CA LEU A 77 -2.75 3.32 -21.61
C LEU A 77 -2.99 2.75 -23.01
N LYS A 78 -1.95 2.66 -23.86
CA LYS A 78 -2.03 2.06 -25.20
C LYS A 78 -2.28 0.56 -25.14
N ASP A 79 -1.65 -0.14 -24.20
CA ASP A 79 -1.70 -1.61 -24.12
C ASP A 79 -2.99 -2.14 -23.53
N THR A 80 -3.71 -1.34 -22.74
CA THR A 80 -4.88 -1.78 -21.97
C THR A 80 -6.11 -0.90 -22.20
N THR A 81 -6.11 0.34 -21.69
CA THR A 81 -7.30 1.20 -21.64
C THR A 81 -7.77 1.64 -23.03
N LEU A 82 -6.84 2.00 -23.93
CA LEU A 82 -7.16 2.36 -25.32
C LEU A 82 -7.73 1.18 -26.10
N LYS A 83 -7.18 -0.03 -25.95
CA LYS A 83 -7.73 -1.22 -26.60
C LYS A 83 -9.14 -1.54 -26.10
N THR A 84 -9.37 -1.39 -24.80
CA THR A 84 -10.71 -1.56 -24.19
C THR A 84 -11.68 -0.50 -24.73
N TRP A 85 -11.25 0.75 -24.87
CA TRP A 85 -12.07 1.80 -25.45
C TRP A 85 -12.43 1.49 -26.91
N LEU A 86 -11.43 1.19 -27.75
CA LEU A 86 -11.64 0.93 -29.18
C LEU A 86 -12.37 -0.39 -29.46
N SER A 87 -12.37 -1.36 -28.53
CA SER A 87 -13.22 -2.56 -28.67
C SER A 87 -14.71 -2.24 -28.54
N TRP A 88 -15.06 -1.20 -27.79
CA TRP A 88 -16.45 -0.71 -27.66
C TRP A 88 -16.79 0.34 -28.71
N PHE A 89 -15.82 1.19 -29.05
CA PHE A 89 -15.99 2.33 -29.96
C PHE A 89 -14.91 2.28 -31.05
N PRO A 90 -15.02 1.35 -32.02
CA PRO A 90 -14.01 1.15 -33.04
C PRO A 90 -14.00 2.31 -34.05
N GLU A 91 -12.84 2.58 -34.64
CA GLU A 91 -12.61 3.78 -35.46
C GLU A 91 -13.46 3.82 -36.75
N ASP A 92 -13.77 2.64 -37.30
CA ASP A 92 -14.60 2.48 -38.50
C ASP A 92 -16.04 2.95 -38.29
N GLY A 93 -16.57 2.80 -37.07
CA GLY A 93 -17.92 3.23 -36.71
C GLY A 93 -17.98 4.59 -36.00
N PHE A 94 -16.98 4.91 -35.18
CA PHE A 94 -17.02 6.02 -34.24
C PHE A 94 -16.09 7.19 -34.60
N GLY A 95 -15.23 7.03 -35.62
CA GLY A 95 -14.34 8.07 -36.12
C GLY A 95 -12.86 7.76 -35.86
N PRO A 96 -11.93 8.50 -36.48
CA PRO A 96 -10.51 8.20 -36.39
C PRO A 96 -9.94 8.51 -35.00
N PHE A 97 -9.01 7.67 -34.55
CA PHE A 97 -8.19 7.93 -33.38
C PHE A 97 -6.91 8.69 -33.74
N GLY A 98 -6.72 9.86 -33.12
CA GLY A 98 -5.49 10.63 -33.24
C GLY A 98 -4.37 10.02 -32.40
N HIS A 99 -3.47 9.27 -33.02
CA HIS A 99 -2.35 8.64 -32.33
C HIS A 99 -1.26 9.62 -31.85
N SER A 100 -1.16 10.79 -32.49
CA SER A 100 -0.16 11.82 -32.18
C SER A 100 -0.54 12.66 -30.96
N ASP A 101 -1.80 13.08 -30.88
CA ASP A 101 -2.36 13.87 -29.77
C ASP A 101 -3.08 13.01 -28.71
N MET A 102 -3.12 11.69 -28.95
CA MET A 102 -3.74 10.69 -28.08
C MET A 102 -5.19 11.07 -27.77
N ALA A 103 -5.99 11.29 -28.81
CA ALA A 103 -7.38 11.70 -28.69
C ALA A 103 -8.31 10.96 -29.67
N HIS A 104 -9.47 10.52 -29.19
CA HIS A 104 -10.56 10.05 -30.04
C HIS A 104 -11.59 11.17 -30.21
N ARG A 105 -11.84 11.60 -31.45
CA ARG A 105 -12.85 12.62 -31.75
C ARG A 105 -14.06 11.97 -32.40
N LEU A 106 -15.16 11.95 -31.66
CA LEU A 106 -16.44 11.41 -32.09
C LEU A 106 -17.30 12.55 -32.62
N ASP A 107 -17.69 12.49 -33.89
CA ASP A 107 -18.61 13.46 -34.50
C ASP A 107 -19.61 12.72 -35.38
N LEU A 108 -20.80 12.46 -34.83
CA LEU A 108 -21.80 11.61 -35.47
C LEU A 108 -23.25 12.09 -35.23
N PRO A 109 -24.15 11.94 -36.22
CA PRO A 109 -25.56 12.28 -36.06
C PRO A 109 -26.25 11.26 -35.13
N LEU A 110 -27.25 11.73 -34.40
CA LEU A 110 -28.10 10.92 -33.51
C LEU A 110 -29.51 10.80 -34.09
N THR A 111 -30.26 9.79 -33.65
CA THR A 111 -31.60 9.48 -34.19
C THR A 111 -32.68 10.47 -33.75
N ASP A 112 -32.41 11.27 -32.72
CA ASP A 112 -33.29 12.33 -32.20
C ASP A 112 -33.11 13.68 -32.93
N GLY A 113 -32.31 13.71 -34.00
CA GLY A 113 -32.02 14.92 -34.77
C GLY A 113 -30.87 15.77 -34.21
N THR A 114 -30.30 15.41 -33.05
CA THR A 114 -29.11 16.08 -32.51
C THR A 114 -27.82 15.47 -33.05
N ARG A 115 -26.67 16.11 -32.77
CA ARG A 115 -25.35 15.63 -33.21
C ARG A 115 -24.39 15.50 -32.03
N LEU A 116 -23.80 14.33 -31.87
CA LEU A 116 -22.78 14.09 -30.85
C LEU A 116 -21.45 14.70 -31.30
N ARG A 117 -20.81 15.50 -30.43
CA ARG A 117 -19.44 15.99 -30.63
C ARG A 117 -18.64 15.78 -29.36
N THR A 118 -17.87 14.70 -29.30
CA THR A 118 -17.18 14.27 -28.09
C THR A 118 -15.68 14.12 -28.33
N GLU A 119 -14.89 14.67 -27.42
CA GLU A 119 -13.44 14.49 -27.41
C GLU A 119 -13.04 13.59 -26.23
N ILE A 120 -12.33 12.50 -26.50
CA ILE A 120 -11.78 11.61 -25.49
C ILE A 120 -10.27 11.77 -25.48
N LEU A 121 -9.76 12.41 -24.44
CA LEU A 121 -8.35 12.70 -24.26
C LEU A 121 -7.67 11.62 -23.42
N PHE A 122 -6.69 10.94 -23.97
CA PHE A 122 -5.92 9.95 -23.22
C PHE A 122 -4.67 10.61 -22.63
N ARG A 123 -4.53 10.56 -21.29
CA ARG A 123 -3.50 11.28 -20.54
C ARG A 123 -2.74 10.35 -19.60
N ALA A 124 -1.41 10.45 -19.63
CA ALA A 124 -0.53 9.73 -18.73
C ALA A 124 -0.18 10.60 -17.51
N LEU A 125 -0.59 10.18 -16.32
CA LEU A 125 -0.34 10.86 -15.04
C LEU A 125 0.12 9.82 -14.02
N ASP A 126 1.31 10.01 -13.45
CA ASP A 126 1.93 9.04 -12.54
C ASP A 126 2.24 9.67 -11.17
N LYS A 127 2.83 10.86 -11.17
CA LYS A 127 3.38 11.48 -9.95
C LYS A 127 2.62 12.75 -9.59
N PRO A 128 2.60 13.18 -8.32
CA PRO A 128 1.94 14.43 -7.91
C PRO A 128 2.39 15.68 -8.70
N ARG A 129 3.65 15.72 -9.18
CA ARG A 129 4.15 16.79 -10.05
C ARG A 129 3.43 16.91 -11.40
N ASP A 130 2.78 15.84 -11.85
CA ASP A 130 2.02 15.81 -13.11
C ASP A 130 0.71 16.61 -13.04
N VAL A 131 0.31 17.11 -11.87
CA VAL A 131 -0.81 18.06 -11.72
C VAL A 131 -0.65 19.26 -12.68
N LYS A 132 0.58 19.71 -12.95
CA LYS A 132 0.87 20.79 -13.92
C LYS A 132 0.32 20.50 -15.33
N LYS A 133 0.27 19.24 -15.73
CA LYS A 133 -0.27 18.80 -17.04
C LYS A 133 -1.79 18.89 -17.12
N LEU A 134 -2.46 18.91 -15.96
CA LEU A 134 -3.92 19.06 -15.87
C LEU A 134 -4.37 20.53 -15.87
N LEU A 135 -3.47 21.47 -15.56
CA LEU A 135 -3.85 22.85 -15.24
C LEU A 135 -4.55 23.61 -16.38
N SER A 136 -4.37 23.16 -17.63
CA SER A 136 -4.97 23.78 -18.81
C SER A 136 -6.16 22.99 -19.37
N LEU A 137 -6.55 21.88 -18.75
CA LEU A 137 -7.66 21.07 -19.25
C LEU A 137 -8.99 21.58 -18.72
N GLU A 138 -9.94 21.75 -19.65
CA GLU A 138 -11.34 22.01 -19.37
C GLU A 138 -12.15 20.79 -19.79
N LEU A 139 -12.70 20.04 -18.83
CA LEU A 139 -13.33 18.74 -19.07
C LEU A 139 -14.80 18.78 -18.68
N THR A 140 -15.60 17.93 -19.33
CA THR A 140 -16.93 17.52 -18.85
C THR A 140 -16.78 16.52 -17.71
N GLY A 141 -15.88 15.54 -17.88
CA GLY A 141 -15.64 14.49 -16.89
C GLY A 141 -14.30 13.79 -17.09
N ALA A 142 -13.96 12.87 -16.19
CA ALA A 142 -12.74 12.08 -16.29
C ALA A 142 -12.95 10.63 -15.85
N TRP A 143 -12.16 9.72 -16.39
CA TRP A 143 -12.03 8.35 -15.93
C TRP A 143 -10.58 8.08 -15.51
N VAL A 144 -10.40 7.74 -14.23
CA VAL A 144 -9.12 7.27 -13.69
C VAL A 144 -9.10 5.75 -13.73
N ASN A 145 -8.29 5.17 -14.62
CA ASN A 145 -8.18 3.73 -14.75
C ASN A 145 -7.20 3.13 -13.75
N GLU A 146 -7.61 2.06 -13.07
CA GLU A 146 -6.82 1.33 -12.06
C GLU A 146 -6.29 2.29 -10.98
N ALA A 147 -7.24 2.99 -10.35
CA ALA A 147 -7.02 4.15 -9.49
C ALA A 147 -6.12 3.92 -8.28
N ARG A 148 -5.98 2.68 -7.79
CA ARG A 148 -5.03 2.36 -6.71
C ARG A 148 -3.57 2.67 -7.04
N GLU A 149 -3.23 2.79 -8.32
CA GLU A 149 -1.88 3.11 -8.77
C GLU A 149 -1.63 4.62 -8.87
N LEU A 150 -2.66 5.46 -8.61
CA LEU A 150 -2.54 6.92 -8.66
C LEU A 150 -2.67 7.53 -7.25
N PRO A 151 -1.88 8.58 -6.94
CA PRO A 151 -2.03 9.34 -5.72
C PRO A 151 -3.36 10.12 -5.71
N LEU A 152 -4.00 10.19 -4.53
CA LEU A 152 -5.25 10.93 -4.33
C LEU A 152 -5.18 12.38 -4.84
N THR A 153 -4.05 13.06 -4.66
CA THR A 153 -3.85 14.45 -5.11
C THR A 153 -4.07 14.64 -6.61
N LEU A 154 -3.78 13.62 -7.45
CA LEU A 154 -4.05 13.70 -8.89
C LEU A 154 -5.54 13.50 -9.20
N VAL A 155 -6.21 12.64 -8.43
CA VAL A 155 -7.66 12.40 -8.55
C VAL A 155 -8.44 13.65 -8.16
N GLU A 156 -8.08 14.28 -7.05
CA GLU A 156 -8.68 15.55 -6.61
C GLU A 156 -8.43 16.66 -7.62
N ALA A 157 -7.21 16.78 -8.13
CA ALA A 157 -6.88 17.76 -9.17
C ALA A 157 -7.64 17.55 -10.49
N LEU A 158 -8.10 16.33 -10.79
CA LEU A 158 -9.01 16.08 -11.92
C LEU A 158 -10.42 16.59 -11.62
N GLY A 159 -10.88 16.48 -10.37
CA GLY A 159 -12.14 17.06 -9.91
C GLY A 159 -12.22 18.57 -10.17
N ASP A 160 -11.13 19.29 -9.97
CA ASP A 160 -11.06 20.73 -10.27
C ASP A 160 -11.11 21.07 -11.77
N ARG A 161 -11.12 20.06 -12.65
CA ARG A 161 -11.07 20.20 -14.12
C ARG A 161 -12.34 19.77 -14.80
N VAL A 162 -13.20 19.01 -14.13
CA VAL A 162 -14.51 18.64 -14.66
C VAL A 162 -15.51 19.79 -14.53
N GLU A 163 -16.64 19.71 -15.22
CA GLU A 163 -17.64 20.79 -15.28
C GLU A 163 -17.17 22.09 -15.97
N ARG A 164 -16.05 22.04 -16.71
CA ARG A 164 -15.46 23.21 -17.39
C ARG A 164 -15.69 23.22 -18.90
N PHE A 165 -16.20 22.13 -19.46
CA PHE A 165 -16.54 22.03 -20.88
C PHE A 165 -17.84 21.23 -21.10
N PRO A 166 -18.79 21.70 -21.92
CA PRO A 166 -18.76 22.96 -22.66
C PRO A 166 -18.91 24.16 -21.72
N SER A 167 -18.48 25.33 -22.18
CA SER A 167 -18.59 26.55 -21.37
C SER A 167 -20.06 26.93 -21.15
N GLY A 168 -20.35 27.77 -20.16
CA GLY A 168 -21.72 28.27 -19.94
C GLY A 168 -22.31 29.01 -21.15
N ARG A 169 -21.46 29.64 -21.99
CA ARG A 169 -21.88 30.27 -23.25
C ARG A 169 -22.33 29.25 -24.31
N GLU A 170 -21.86 28.02 -24.20
CA GLU A 170 -22.15 26.90 -25.09
C GLU A 170 -23.19 25.94 -24.47
N GLY A 171 -23.94 26.38 -23.45
CA GLY A 171 -24.99 25.61 -22.80
C GLY A 171 -24.57 24.86 -21.53
N GLY A 172 -23.28 24.80 -21.22
CA GLY A 172 -22.77 24.18 -19.99
C GLY A 172 -22.88 22.65 -19.92
N CYS A 173 -22.38 22.09 -18.82
CA CYS A 173 -22.45 20.65 -18.56
C CYS A 173 -23.82 20.28 -18.00
N SER A 174 -24.51 19.30 -18.60
CA SER A 174 -25.69 18.69 -17.96
C SER A 174 -25.30 17.53 -17.03
N TRP A 175 -24.06 17.05 -17.16
CA TRP A 175 -23.43 16.11 -16.25
C TRP A 175 -21.94 16.45 -16.11
N ALA A 176 -21.41 16.30 -14.90
CA ALA A 176 -19.97 16.32 -14.65
C ALA A 176 -19.60 15.27 -13.59
N GLY A 177 -18.37 14.78 -13.67
CA GLY A 177 -17.85 13.88 -12.65
C GLY A 177 -16.56 13.16 -13.01
N VAL A 178 -15.95 12.58 -11.99
CA VAL A 178 -14.76 11.74 -12.06
C VAL A 178 -15.16 10.31 -11.71
N ILE A 179 -15.01 9.39 -12.65
CA ILE A 179 -15.22 7.96 -12.42
C ILE A 179 -13.89 7.26 -12.24
N LEU A 180 -13.87 6.23 -11.41
CA LEU A 180 -12.67 5.46 -11.12
C LEU A 180 -12.98 3.98 -11.17
N ASP A 181 -12.06 3.17 -11.71
CA ASP A 181 -12.11 1.73 -11.52
C ASP A 181 -10.82 1.19 -10.93
N THR A 182 -10.92 0.11 -10.14
CA THR A 182 -9.72 -0.51 -9.56
C THR A 182 -9.97 -1.95 -9.09
N ASN A 183 -8.91 -2.75 -9.04
CA ASN A 183 -8.91 -3.94 -8.18
C ASN A 183 -8.75 -3.51 -6.71
N PRO A 184 -9.12 -4.34 -5.72
CA PRO A 184 -8.99 -3.94 -4.33
C PRO A 184 -7.56 -3.49 -3.99
N PRO A 185 -7.40 -2.31 -3.35
CA PRO A 185 -6.12 -1.83 -2.88
C PRO A 185 -5.76 -2.44 -1.51
N ASP A 186 -4.63 -2.03 -0.94
CA ASP A 186 -4.25 -2.39 0.42
C ASP A 186 -5.08 -1.66 1.48
N THR A 187 -5.08 -2.17 2.71
CA THR A 187 -5.90 -1.66 3.82
C THR A 187 -5.56 -0.25 4.28
N ASP A 188 -4.36 0.25 4.00
CA ASP A 188 -3.87 1.60 4.33
C ASP A 188 -4.04 2.59 3.18
N HIS A 189 -4.58 2.15 2.04
CA HIS A 189 -4.73 2.95 0.84
C HIS A 189 -5.85 4.00 0.96
N TRP A 190 -5.67 5.17 0.34
CA TRP A 190 -6.62 6.29 0.38
C TRP A 190 -8.04 5.91 -0.06
N TRP A 191 -8.16 5.00 -1.02
CA TRP A 191 -9.44 4.49 -1.51
C TRP A 191 -10.26 3.86 -0.38
N ARG A 192 -9.63 3.00 0.45
CA ARG A 192 -10.34 2.34 1.56
C ARG A 192 -10.76 3.37 2.60
N ARG A 193 -9.86 4.29 2.94
CA ARG A 193 -10.15 5.40 3.86
C ARG A 193 -11.38 6.20 3.41
N LEU A 194 -11.45 6.61 2.14
CA LEU A 194 -12.61 7.33 1.60
C LEU A 194 -13.87 6.46 1.52
N ALA A 195 -13.75 5.20 1.10
CA ALA A 195 -14.91 4.32 0.89
C ALA A 195 -15.53 3.80 2.20
N GLU A 196 -14.72 3.50 3.21
CA GLU A 196 -15.16 2.80 4.41
C GLU A 196 -15.19 3.68 5.66
N GLU A 197 -14.28 4.66 5.77
CA GLU A 197 -14.02 5.40 7.02
C GLU A 197 -14.56 6.84 6.94
N GLU A 198 -14.10 7.64 5.98
CA GLU A 198 -14.45 9.07 5.86
C GLU A 198 -15.81 9.30 5.19
N ARG A 199 -16.12 8.58 4.10
CA ARG A 199 -17.38 8.63 3.34
C ARG A 199 -17.90 10.05 3.05
N PRO A 200 -17.11 10.90 2.36
CA PRO A 200 -17.55 12.25 2.00
C PRO A 200 -18.76 12.25 1.05
N ASP A 201 -19.69 13.19 1.24
CA ASP A 201 -20.98 13.26 0.51
C ASP A 201 -20.86 13.32 -1.02
N SER A 202 -19.75 13.83 -1.55
CA SER A 202 -19.51 13.96 -3.00
C SER A 202 -18.94 12.69 -3.65
N TRP A 203 -18.74 11.61 -2.87
CA TRP A 203 -18.15 10.36 -3.31
C TRP A 203 -19.08 9.18 -3.08
N ASP A 204 -19.30 8.38 -4.12
CA ASP A 204 -19.90 7.06 -4.00
C ASP A 204 -18.90 5.96 -4.38
N PHE A 205 -18.83 4.90 -3.57
CA PHE A 205 -18.01 3.73 -3.83
C PHE A 205 -18.85 2.46 -3.97
N PHE A 206 -18.57 1.69 -5.01
CA PHE A 206 -19.28 0.47 -5.38
C PHE A 206 -18.30 -0.69 -5.42
N ALA A 207 -18.55 -1.72 -4.63
CA ALA A 207 -17.73 -2.93 -4.59
C ALA A 207 -18.50 -4.10 -5.23
N GLN A 208 -18.02 -4.58 -6.37
CA GLN A 208 -18.56 -5.78 -6.99
C GLN A 208 -18.22 -7.02 -6.13
N PRO A 209 -19.15 -7.98 -6.03
CA PRO A 209 -18.87 -9.24 -5.35
C PRO A 209 -17.70 -9.98 -6.00
N GLY A 210 -16.89 -10.65 -5.18
CA GLY A 210 -15.81 -11.51 -5.64
C GLY A 210 -16.31 -12.64 -6.54
N GLY A 211 -15.50 -13.11 -7.48
CA GLY A 211 -15.73 -14.35 -8.22
C GLY A 211 -15.67 -15.60 -7.35
N LEU A 212 -14.89 -15.52 -6.25
CA LEU A 212 -14.79 -16.53 -5.21
C LEU A 212 -15.17 -15.95 -3.85
N VAL A 213 -15.52 -16.82 -2.93
CA VAL A 213 -15.68 -16.51 -1.50
C VAL A 213 -14.85 -17.49 -0.68
N GLU A 214 -14.13 -16.99 0.32
CA GLU A 214 -13.40 -17.83 1.26
C GLU A 214 -14.32 -18.21 2.43
N ARG A 215 -14.53 -19.52 2.65
CA ARG A 215 -15.27 -20.08 3.78
C ARG A 215 -14.47 -21.23 4.39
N ASN A 216 -14.26 -21.19 5.71
CA ASN A 216 -13.51 -22.22 6.45
C ASN A 216 -12.14 -22.54 5.82
N GLY A 217 -11.40 -21.49 5.41
CA GLY A 217 -10.08 -21.61 4.78
C GLY A 217 -10.07 -22.16 3.35
N ARG A 218 -11.24 -22.33 2.70
CA ARG A 218 -11.37 -22.80 1.32
C ARG A 218 -11.99 -21.73 0.43
N PHE A 219 -11.51 -21.63 -0.81
CA PHE A 219 -12.08 -20.75 -1.82
C PHE A 219 -13.14 -21.50 -2.65
N LEU A 220 -14.35 -20.95 -2.69
CA LEU A 220 -15.51 -21.52 -3.36
C LEU A 220 -16.09 -20.51 -4.36
N PRO A 221 -16.76 -20.93 -5.45
CA PRO A 221 -17.49 -20.02 -6.32
C PRO A 221 -18.47 -19.16 -5.53
N ASN A 222 -18.49 -17.86 -5.82
CA ASN A 222 -19.46 -16.97 -5.21
C ASN A 222 -20.74 -16.94 -6.07
N PRO A 223 -21.91 -17.32 -5.55
CA PRO A 223 -23.16 -17.28 -6.31
C PRO A 223 -23.60 -15.86 -6.69
N LEU A 224 -23.07 -14.84 -6.01
CA LEU A 224 -23.34 -13.43 -6.32
C LEU A 224 -22.35 -12.86 -7.33
N ALA A 225 -21.37 -13.62 -7.82
CA ALA A 225 -20.37 -13.13 -8.75
C ALA A 225 -21.03 -12.55 -10.01
N GLU A 226 -20.65 -11.32 -10.35
CA GLU A 226 -21.13 -10.61 -11.53
C GLU A 226 -20.24 -10.92 -12.75
N ASN A 227 -20.76 -10.69 -13.96
CA ASN A 227 -20.02 -10.80 -15.23
C ASN A 227 -19.51 -12.21 -15.59
N LEU A 228 -20.03 -13.28 -14.96
CA LEU A 228 -19.59 -14.65 -15.23
C LEU A 228 -19.87 -15.12 -16.67
N ASP A 229 -20.97 -14.67 -17.27
CA ASP A 229 -21.38 -15.06 -18.64
C ASP A 229 -20.39 -14.59 -19.72
N HIS A 230 -19.57 -13.59 -19.39
CA HIS A 230 -18.53 -13.05 -20.28
C HIS A 230 -17.15 -13.64 -19.98
N LEU A 231 -17.06 -14.64 -19.09
CA LEU A 231 -15.82 -15.30 -18.72
C LEU A 231 -15.84 -16.77 -19.16
N PRO A 232 -14.67 -17.37 -19.46
CA PRO A 232 -14.56 -18.81 -19.66
C PRO A 232 -15.10 -19.60 -18.47
N LYS A 233 -15.69 -20.77 -18.72
CA LYS A 233 -16.17 -21.67 -17.67
C LYS A 233 -15.08 -21.93 -16.62
N ASP A 234 -15.48 -21.85 -15.35
CA ASP A 234 -14.63 -22.04 -14.16
C ASP A 234 -13.42 -21.09 -14.10
N PHE A 235 -13.51 -19.89 -14.71
CA PHE A 235 -12.41 -18.91 -14.81
C PHE A 235 -11.62 -18.74 -13.51
N TYR A 236 -12.31 -18.46 -12.40
CA TYR A 236 -11.66 -18.22 -11.11
C TYR A 236 -11.10 -19.51 -10.48
N LEU A 237 -11.84 -20.62 -10.53
CA LEU A 237 -11.39 -21.91 -9.96
C LEU A 237 -10.16 -22.47 -10.68
N ARG A 238 -10.09 -22.28 -12.00
CA ARG A 238 -8.93 -22.69 -12.80
C ARG A 238 -7.72 -21.82 -12.47
N ARG A 239 -7.92 -20.50 -12.38
CA ARG A 239 -6.83 -19.54 -12.18
C ARG A 239 -6.30 -19.48 -10.75
N MET A 240 -7.11 -19.83 -9.74
CA MET A 240 -6.65 -19.85 -8.35
C MET A 240 -5.61 -20.95 -8.05
N LYS A 241 -5.57 -22.01 -8.88
CA LYS A 241 -4.63 -23.13 -8.67
C LYS A 241 -3.18 -22.64 -8.74
N GLY A 242 -2.38 -23.00 -7.73
CA GLY A 242 -0.98 -22.60 -7.62
C GLY A 242 -0.74 -21.15 -7.22
N LYS A 243 -1.80 -20.37 -6.93
CA LYS A 243 -1.65 -18.99 -6.45
C LYS A 243 -1.67 -18.93 -4.94
N HIS A 244 -0.88 -17.99 -4.41
CA HIS A 244 -0.88 -17.70 -2.98
C HIS A 244 -2.29 -17.26 -2.51
N PRO A 245 -2.78 -17.72 -1.34
CA PRO A 245 -4.12 -17.35 -0.83
C PRO A 245 -4.38 -15.84 -0.79
N ARG A 246 -3.35 -15.02 -0.50
CA ARG A 246 -3.45 -13.54 -0.55
C ARG A 246 -3.86 -13.04 -1.94
N HIS A 247 -3.22 -13.53 -2.99
CA HIS A 247 -3.57 -13.14 -4.37
C HIS A 247 -5.02 -13.52 -4.69
N VAL A 248 -5.47 -14.70 -4.24
CA VAL A 248 -6.85 -15.15 -4.43
C VAL A 248 -7.84 -14.25 -3.68
N ARG A 249 -7.54 -13.87 -2.43
CA ARG A 249 -8.39 -12.94 -1.64
C ARG A 249 -8.54 -11.59 -2.32
N VAL A 250 -7.44 -11.01 -2.81
CA VAL A 250 -7.45 -9.69 -3.45
C VAL A 250 -8.13 -9.76 -4.82
N TYR A 251 -7.54 -10.51 -5.74
CA TYR A 251 -7.91 -10.42 -7.15
C TYR A 251 -9.15 -11.23 -7.50
N TYR A 252 -9.52 -12.26 -6.73
CA TYR A 252 -10.68 -13.13 -7.03
C TYR A 252 -11.80 -13.02 -6.00
N CYS A 253 -11.50 -12.80 -4.71
CA CYS A 253 -12.54 -12.58 -3.71
C CYS A 253 -12.94 -11.11 -3.56
N GLY A 254 -12.22 -10.17 -4.19
CA GLY A 254 -12.54 -8.75 -4.14
C GLY A 254 -12.28 -8.12 -2.77
N ARG A 255 -11.37 -8.67 -1.96
CA ARG A 255 -11.04 -8.17 -0.62
C ARG A 255 -9.82 -7.26 -0.65
N TYR A 256 -9.75 -6.27 0.25
CA TYR A 256 -8.54 -5.46 0.41
C TYR A 256 -7.30 -6.33 0.68
N GLY A 257 -6.16 -5.90 0.15
CA GLY A 257 -4.87 -6.51 0.41
C GLY A 257 -4.33 -6.13 1.80
N SER A 258 -3.55 -7.02 2.41
CA SER A 258 -2.60 -6.60 3.44
C SER A 258 -1.45 -5.87 2.74
N ALA A 259 -1.02 -4.73 3.27
CA ALA A 259 0.12 -3.97 2.76
C ALA A 259 1.38 -4.85 2.82
N GLU A 260 1.77 -5.48 1.71
CA GLU A 260 2.89 -6.43 1.60
C GLU A 260 3.43 -6.42 0.16
N ASP A 261 4.03 -5.31 -0.28
CA ASP A 261 4.92 -5.30 -1.46
C ASP A 261 6.34 -4.97 -1.02
N GLY A 262 7.21 -5.99 -1.02
CA GLY A 262 8.62 -5.91 -0.64
C GLY A 262 9.11 -7.17 0.09
N MET A 263 10.44 -7.34 0.16
CA MET A 263 11.05 -8.40 0.97
C MET A 263 11.07 -7.94 2.43
N PRO A 264 10.46 -8.65 3.39
CA PRO A 264 10.55 -8.29 4.81
C PRO A 264 12.01 -8.16 5.24
N VAL A 265 12.31 -7.23 6.16
CA VAL A 265 13.68 -7.13 6.72
C VAL A 265 14.05 -8.41 7.51
N TYR A 266 13.04 -9.04 8.11
CA TYR A 266 13.18 -10.22 8.97
C TYR A 266 12.29 -11.37 8.49
N PRO A 267 12.62 -12.03 7.35
CA PRO A 267 11.90 -13.23 6.91
C PRO A 267 11.97 -14.39 7.92
N GLU A 268 12.91 -14.36 8.86
CA GLU A 268 13.05 -15.32 9.96
C GLU A 268 11.99 -15.15 11.06
N PHE A 269 11.31 -13.99 11.07
CA PHE A 269 10.30 -13.70 12.06
C PHE A 269 8.99 -14.43 11.74
N ASP A 270 8.44 -15.04 12.77
CA ASP A 270 7.16 -15.75 12.75
C ASP A 270 6.41 -15.37 14.01
N ASP A 271 5.27 -14.69 13.86
CA ASP A 271 4.43 -14.21 14.96
C ASP A 271 4.04 -15.35 15.93
N ALA A 272 3.70 -16.53 15.40
CA ALA A 272 3.25 -17.65 16.23
C ALA A 272 4.37 -18.25 17.09
N VAL A 273 5.63 -18.03 16.69
CA VAL A 273 6.83 -18.53 17.36
C VAL A 273 7.45 -17.48 18.26
N HIS A 274 7.54 -16.24 17.79
CA HIS A 274 8.35 -15.19 18.41
C HIS A 274 7.52 -14.22 19.26
N VAL A 275 6.19 -14.21 19.16
CA VAL A 275 5.34 -13.41 20.06
C VAL A 275 4.81 -14.29 21.19
N ALA A 276 5.11 -13.91 22.43
CA ALA A 276 4.61 -14.63 23.60
C ALA A 276 3.08 -14.50 23.70
N ARG A 277 2.41 -15.57 24.16
CA ARG A 277 0.95 -15.55 24.36
C ARG A 277 0.49 -14.66 25.51
N ARG A 278 1.40 -14.24 26.38
CA ARG A 278 1.15 -13.40 27.56
C ARG A 278 2.23 -12.35 27.66
N VAL A 279 1.91 -11.24 28.32
CA VAL A 279 2.88 -10.20 28.67
C VAL A 279 4.04 -10.85 29.43
N LEU A 280 5.26 -10.54 28.99
CA LEU A 280 6.47 -11.01 29.66
C LEU A 280 6.83 -10.06 30.80
N ASP A 281 6.95 -10.61 32.00
CA ASP A 281 7.41 -9.89 33.18
C ASP A 281 8.94 -9.78 33.18
N PRO A 282 9.50 -8.67 33.70
CA PRO A 282 10.93 -8.53 33.88
C PRO A 282 11.47 -9.57 34.88
N ALA A 283 12.57 -10.21 34.52
CA ALA A 283 13.31 -11.08 35.42
C ALA A 283 14.11 -10.21 36.44
N PRO A 284 13.91 -10.41 37.75
CA PRO A 284 14.65 -9.65 38.77
C PRO A 284 16.16 -9.87 38.67
N GLY A 285 16.93 -8.82 38.93
CA GLY A 285 18.39 -8.88 38.99
C GLY A 285 19.11 -8.99 37.64
N LEU A 286 18.39 -9.14 36.52
CA LEU A 286 19.00 -9.10 35.18
C LEU A 286 19.03 -7.68 34.62
N THR A 287 20.14 -7.33 33.97
CA THR A 287 20.31 -6.06 33.26
C THR A 287 19.22 -5.87 32.20
N LEU A 288 18.61 -4.70 32.20
CA LEU A 288 17.70 -4.24 31.16
C LEU A 288 18.48 -3.52 30.08
N PHE A 289 18.55 -4.13 28.90
CA PHE A 289 19.15 -3.53 27.72
C PHE A 289 18.12 -2.66 27.01
N ILE A 290 18.54 -1.48 26.57
CA ILE A 290 17.71 -0.50 25.90
C ILE A 290 18.44 -0.07 24.63
N GLY A 291 17.80 -0.24 23.48
CA GLY A 291 18.29 0.31 22.21
C GLY A 291 17.49 1.53 21.81
N LEU A 292 18.14 2.52 21.21
CA LEU A 292 17.58 3.82 20.83
C LEU A 292 17.82 4.14 19.36
N ASP A 293 16.81 4.68 18.68
CA ASP A 293 16.93 5.39 17.39
C ASP A 293 16.67 6.89 17.60
N PHE A 294 17.58 7.75 17.13
CA PHE A 294 17.61 9.20 17.41
C PHE A 294 17.13 10.08 16.26
N GLY A 295 16.40 9.51 15.28
CA GLY A 295 15.81 10.29 14.19
C GLY A 295 14.82 11.37 14.66
N LEU A 296 14.19 12.06 13.71
CA LEU A 296 13.12 13.05 13.97
C LEU A 296 11.94 12.47 14.78
N THR A 297 11.83 11.14 14.81
CA THR A 297 10.87 10.38 15.61
C THR A 297 11.62 9.33 16.43
N PRO A 298 12.06 9.67 17.66
CA PRO A 298 12.82 8.75 18.49
C PRO A 298 12.01 7.53 18.94
N ALA A 299 12.68 6.38 19.05
CA ALA A 299 12.08 5.15 19.55
C ALA A 299 13.05 4.37 20.46
N ALA A 300 12.50 3.60 21.40
CA ALA A 300 13.25 2.66 22.23
C ALA A 300 12.67 1.24 22.15
N ALA A 301 13.55 0.25 22.17
CA ALA A 301 13.21 -1.15 22.44
C ALA A 301 13.89 -1.59 23.74
N LEU A 302 13.18 -2.33 24.60
CA LEU A 302 13.67 -2.74 25.92
C LEU A 302 13.65 -4.27 26.04
N ALA A 303 14.77 -4.88 26.41
CA ALA A 303 14.90 -6.34 26.49
C ALA A 303 15.84 -6.81 27.61
N GLN A 304 15.66 -8.06 28.04
CA GLN A 304 16.59 -8.76 28.92
C GLN A 304 17.17 -9.99 28.21
N ARG A 305 18.45 -10.27 28.48
CA ARG A 305 19.10 -11.54 28.12
C ARG A 305 19.01 -12.49 29.31
N LEU A 306 18.37 -13.64 29.12
CA LEU A 306 18.28 -14.69 30.11
C LEU A 306 19.64 -15.40 30.31
N PRO A 307 19.84 -16.11 31.42
CA PRO A 307 21.08 -16.86 31.67
C PRO A 307 21.41 -17.91 30.61
N ASP A 308 20.39 -18.49 29.98
CA ASP A 308 20.53 -19.45 28.87
C ASP A 308 20.84 -18.77 27.52
N GLY A 309 20.93 -17.45 27.49
CA GLY A 309 21.28 -16.67 26.31
C GLY A 309 20.10 -16.30 25.41
N ARG A 310 18.85 -16.62 25.77
CA ARG A 310 17.65 -16.14 25.06
C ARG A 310 17.35 -14.68 25.35
N TRP A 311 16.78 -13.98 24.38
CA TRP A 311 16.34 -12.59 24.49
C TRP A 311 14.83 -12.50 24.71
N ARG A 312 14.43 -11.63 25.64
CA ARG A 312 13.03 -11.26 25.86
C ARG A 312 12.86 -9.76 25.74
N TYR A 313 12.18 -9.31 24.68
CA TYR A 313 11.73 -7.93 24.54
C TYR A 313 10.49 -7.73 25.41
N LEU A 314 10.57 -6.79 26.35
CA LEU A 314 9.57 -6.60 27.40
C LEU A 314 8.62 -5.43 27.10
N ASP A 315 9.15 -4.37 26.49
CA ASP A 315 8.44 -3.14 26.14
C ASP A 315 9.05 -2.46 24.90
N GLU A 316 8.30 -1.50 24.39
CA GLU A 316 8.74 -0.53 23.39
C GLU A 316 8.25 0.88 23.77
N LEU A 317 8.99 1.91 23.35
CA LEU A 317 8.54 3.30 23.40
C LEU A 317 8.62 3.88 22.00
N VAL A 318 7.47 4.09 21.36
CA VAL A 318 7.37 4.64 20.00
C VAL A 318 6.73 6.02 20.09
N THR A 319 7.39 7.03 19.54
CA THR A 319 6.87 8.40 19.50
C THR A 319 6.53 8.85 18.08
N ARG A 320 6.04 10.07 17.90
CA ARG A 320 5.81 10.72 16.60
C ARG A 320 6.15 12.21 16.73
N ASN A 321 6.97 12.75 15.82
CA ASN A 321 7.34 14.19 15.80
C ASN A 321 7.71 14.74 17.18
N MET A 322 8.69 14.12 17.84
CA MET A 322 9.08 14.45 19.21
C MET A 322 10.59 14.69 19.31
N GLY A 323 10.98 15.73 20.06
CA GLY A 323 12.39 16.01 20.36
C GLY A 323 12.95 15.10 21.46
N VAL A 324 14.26 14.88 21.42
CA VAL A 324 14.99 13.94 22.32
C VAL A 324 14.77 14.22 23.80
N ALA A 325 14.67 15.48 24.23
CA ALA A 325 14.46 15.82 25.65
C ALA A 325 13.11 15.33 26.19
N ARG A 326 12.02 15.47 25.41
CA ARG A 326 10.70 14.96 25.79
C ARG A 326 10.66 13.44 25.78
N PHE A 327 11.31 12.83 24.79
CA PHE A 327 11.49 11.38 24.72
C PHE A 327 12.23 10.83 25.94
N ALA A 328 13.30 11.50 26.37
CA ALA A 328 14.07 11.12 27.55
C ALA A 328 13.21 11.10 28.82
N ALA A 329 12.36 12.11 29.00
CA ALA A 329 11.43 12.17 30.13
C ALA A 329 10.44 10.99 30.14
N LEU A 330 9.87 10.65 28.98
CA LEU A 330 8.97 9.49 28.84
C LEU A 330 9.68 8.16 29.12
N LEU A 331 10.91 8.00 28.63
CA LEU A 331 11.68 6.79 28.89
C LEU A 331 12.03 6.65 30.37
N LEU A 332 12.40 7.74 31.05
CA LEU A 332 12.65 7.72 32.49
C LEU A 332 11.41 7.36 33.30
N ASP A 333 10.25 7.91 32.93
CA ASP A 333 8.98 7.56 33.58
C ASP A 333 8.65 6.07 33.39
N LEU A 334 8.81 5.55 32.18
CA LEU A 334 8.65 4.13 31.89
C LEU A 334 9.57 3.25 32.74
N LEU A 335 10.84 3.62 32.86
CA LEU A 335 11.83 2.89 33.66
C LEU A 335 11.50 2.91 35.15
N ARG A 336 11.11 4.07 35.69
CA ARG A 336 10.76 4.22 37.11
C ARG A 336 9.49 3.47 37.49
N THR A 337 8.51 3.44 36.59
CA THR A 337 7.20 2.85 36.85
C THR A 337 7.17 1.34 36.66
N ARG A 338 7.79 0.83 35.58
CA ARG A 338 7.69 -0.60 35.21
C ARG A 338 8.94 -1.42 35.46
N TYR A 339 10.11 -0.77 35.54
CA TYR A 339 11.39 -1.44 35.69
C TYR A 339 12.19 -0.92 36.92
N PRO A 340 11.54 -0.69 38.09
CA PRO A 340 12.21 -0.12 39.24
C PRO A 340 13.34 -1.03 39.73
N GLY A 341 14.50 -0.43 40.01
CA GLY A 341 15.64 -1.12 40.61
C GLY A 341 16.45 -2.02 39.66
N LEU A 342 16.11 -2.11 38.37
CA LEU A 342 16.93 -2.83 37.41
C LEU A 342 18.10 -1.97 36.91
N ALA A 343 19.28 -2.58 36.81
CA ALA A 343 20.41 -1.96 36.13
C ALA A 343 20.11 -1.82 34.63
N THR A 344 20.47 -0.69 34.03
CA THR A 344 20.19 -0.40 32.62
C THR A 344 21.47 -0.23 31.81
N GLU A 345 21.50 -0.84 30.62
CA GLU A 345 22.49 -0.55 29.58
C GLU A 345 21.81 0.02 28.35
N ILE A 346 22.23 1.21 27.92
CA ILE A 346 21.53 1.98 26.89
C ILE A 346 22.46 2.19 25.69
N TRP A 347 22.01 1.78 24.51
CA TRP A 347 22.76 1.75 23.26
C TRP A 347 22.02 2.50 22.15
N GLY A 348 22.72 3.12 21.22
CA GLY A 348 22.10 3.77 20.07
C GLY A 348 23.06 4.07 18.92
N ASP A 349 22.56 4.75 17.89
CA ASP A 349 23.30 5.05 16.66
C ASP A 349 24.55 5.91 16.92
N PRO A 350 25.77 5.49 16.52
CA PRO A 350 26.97 6.31 16.58
C PRO A 350 26.87 7.62 15.77
N ALA A 351 26.04 7.69 14.72
CA ALA A 351 25.81 8.93 13.98
C ALA A 351 25.20 10.04 14.85
N GLY A 352 24.52 9.68 15.95
CA GLY A 352 24.00 10.62 16.95
C GLY A 352 25.09 11.36 17.74
N MET A 353 26.37 11.04 17.54
CA MET A 353 27.50 11.81 18.10
C MET A 353 27.83 13.08 17.29
N ALA A 354 27.27 13.24 16.09
CA ALA A 354 27.38 14.47 15.33
C ALA A 354 26.54 15.59 15.96
N ARG A 355 27.11 16.80 16.07
CA ARG A 355 26.39 17.96 16.60
C ARG A 355 25.25 18.36 15.67
N ALA A 356 24.09 18.71 16.23
CA ALA A 356 22.99 19.25 15.44
C ALA A 356 23.36 20.65 14.91
N GLN A 357 22.91 21.00 13.70
CA GLN A 357 23.19 22.31 13.10
C GLN A 357 22.55 23.49 13.86
N THR A 358 21.56 23.24 14.71
CA THR A 358 20.74 24.25 15.40
C THR A 358 21.11 24.46 16.87
N ASP A 359 21.66 23.44 17.53
CA ASP A 359 21.91 23.43 18.97
C ASP A 359 23.16 22.57 19.15
N GLU A 360 24.28 23.14 19.59
CA GLU A 360 25.62 22.53 19.55
C GLU A 360 25.79 21.27 20.45
N ARG A 361 24.68 20.70 20.93
CA ARG A 361 24.59 19.51 21.79
C ARG A 361 24.22 18.29 20.97
N THR A 362 24.79 17.15 21.33
CA THR A 362 24.41 15.86 20.73
C THR A 362 23.17 15.28 21.42
N PRO A 363 22.38 14.43 20.74
CA PRO A 363 21.36 13.59 21.38
C PRO A 363 21.85 12.88 22.65
N TYR A 364 23.11 12.41 22.66
CA TYR A 364 23.73 11.77 23.83
C TYR A 364 23.93 12.73 25.00
N ASP A 365 24.29 14.00 24.74
CA ASP A 365 24.43 15.01 25.79
C ASP A 365 23.08 15.32 26.45
N ILE A 366 22.01 15.39 25.64
CA ILE A 366 20.63 15.63 26.11
C ILE A 366 20.15 14.46 27.00
N LEU A 367 20.39 13.22 26.57
CA LEU A 367 20.05 12.02 27.34
C LEU A 367 20.82 11.97 28.66
N ARG A 368 22.13 12.24 28.61
CA ARG A 368 22.99 12.25 29.81
C ARG A 368 22.53 13.31 30.81
N ALA A 369 22.20 14.52 30.34
CA ALA A 369 21.64 15.58 31.17
C ALA A 369 20.29 15.19 31.80
N SER A 370 19.53 14.30 31.15
CA SER A 370 18.27 13.77 31.67
C SER A 370 18.47 12.59 32.63
N GLY A 371 19.70 12.10 32.81
CA GLY A 371 20.01 10.94 33.66
C GLY A 371 20.00 9.59 32.93
N LEU A 372 19.97 9.58 31.59
CA LEU A 372 20.07 8.38 30.77
C LEU A 372 21.48 8.25 30.18
N ALA A 373 22.27 7.30 30.69
CA ALA A 373 23.64 7.07 30.26
C ALA A 373 23.73 6.24 28.97
N ALA A 374 23.24 6.79 27.85
CA ALA A 374 23.32 6.16 26.53
C ALA A 374 24.75 6.16 25.96
N ARG A 375 25.10 5.08 25.25
CA ARG A 375 26.39 4.89 24.60
C ARG A 375 26.20 4.53 23.12
N PRO A 376 27.06 5.02 22.22
CA PRO A 376 27.01 4.61 20.83
C PRO A 376 27.45 3.15 20.67
N THR A 377 26.84 2.43 19.72
CA THR A 377 27.38 1.15 19.26
C THR A 377 28.68 1.36 18.48
N HIS A 378 29.51 0.32 18.37
CA HIS A 378 30.81 0.41 17.70
C HIS A 378 30.72 0.60 16.16
N THR A 379 29.53 0.38 15.58
CA THR A 379 29.25 0.54 14.15
C THR A 379 27.75 0.82 13.94
N ASN A 380 27.40 1.42 12.81
CA ASN A 380 26.02 1.58 12.32
C ASN A 380 25.74 0.82 11.01
N ASP A 381 26.65 -0.09 10.61
CA ASP A 381 26.50 -0.92 9.41
C ASP A 381 25.12 -1.61 9.37
N PRO A 382 24.25 -1.27 8.40
CA PRO A 382 22.89 -1.78 8.33
C PRO A 382 22.83 -3.30 8.12
N VAL A 383 23.82 -3.89 7.44
CA VAL A 383 23.88 -5.34 7.21
C VAL A 383 24.16 -6.04 8.54
N LEU A 384 25.21 -5.63 9.26
CA LEU A 384 25.54 -6.23 10.55
C LEU A 384 24.41 -6.05 11.56
N ARG A 385 23.80 -4.86 11.62
CA ARG A 385 22.65 -4.56 12.48
C ARG A 385 21.45 -5.48 12.20
N ARG A 386 21.17 -5.77 10.93
CA ARG A 386 20.12 -6.71 10.54
C ARG A 386 20.49 -8.14 10.95
N GLU A 387 21.72 -8.57 10.67
CA GLU A 387 22.19 -9.94 10.92
C GLU A 387 22.15 -10.34 12.40
N VAL A 388 22.50 -9.43 13.33
CA VAL A 388 22.43 -9.75 14.77
C VAL A 388 21.01 -10.08 15.24
N VAL A 389 20.00 -9.42 14.67
CA VAL A 389 18.59 -9.72 14.96
C VAL A 389 18.16 -11.01 14.27
N ALA A 390 18.49 -11.19 12.99
CA ALA A 390 18.15 -12.39 12.23
C ALA A 390 18.72 -13.67 12.87
N ALA A 391 19.96 -13.60 13.35
CA ALA A 391 20.59 -14.71 14.06
C ALA A 391 19.92 -15.00 15.41
N ALA A 392 19.45 -13.98 16.13
CA ALA A 392 18.71 -14.18 17.38
C ALA A 392 17.31 -14.80 17.15
N LEU A 393 16.62 -14.40 16.07
CA LEU A 393 15.33 -14.97 15.65
C LEU A 393 15.48 -16.42 15.20
N SER A 394 16.50 -16.73 14.40
CA SER A 394 16.74 -18.08 13.88
C SER A 394 17.19 -19.09 14.94
N ARG A 395 17.72 -18.59 16.07
CA ARG A 395 18.31 -19.43 17.11
C ARG A 395 17.24 -20.22 17.86
N ARG A 396 17.56 -21.48 18.17
CA ARG A 396 16.81 -22.31 19.12
C ARG A 396 17.72 -22.66 20.29
N ILE A 397 17.22 -22.51 21.51
CA ILE A 397 17.91 -22.88 22.75
C ILE A 397 16.97 -23.80 23.52
N ASP A 398 17.36 -25.07 23.67
CA ASP A 398 16.55 -26.13 24.28
C ASP A 398 15.12 -26.22 23.71
N GLY A 399 15.02 -26.12 22.37
CA GLY A 399 13.74 -26.17 21.64
C GLY A 399 12.91 -24.88 21.70
N LEU A 400 13.34 -23.86 22.45
CA LEU A 400 12.66 -22.57 22.57
C LEU A 400 13.29 -21.52 21.63
N PRO A 401 12.53 -20.51 21.18
CA PRO A 401 13.06 -19.43 20.35
C PRO A 401 14.14 -18.63 21.09
N GLY A 402 15.19 -18.26 20.36
CA GLY A 402 16.31 -17.46 20.85
C GLY A 402 15.95 -16.01 21.16
N LEU A 403 14.86 -15.51 20.58
CA LEU A 403 14.31 -14.18 20.80
C LEU A 403 12.79 -14.28 20.91
N THR A 404 12.20 -13.66 21.92
CA THR A 404 10.76 -13.59 22.12
C THR A 404 10.31 -12.17 22.47
N LEU A 405 9.19 -11.74 21.90
CA LEU A 405 8.56 -10.44 22.12
C LEU A 405 7.38 -10.60 23.06
N SER A 406 7.28 -9.70 24.04
CA SER A 406 6.05 -9.48 24.79
C SER A 406 4.96 -8.91 23.87
N PRO A 407 3.67 -9.25 24.05
CA PRO A 407 2.55 -8.57 23.41
C PRO A 407 2.54 -7.03 23.54
N ARG A 408 3.27 -6.47 24.51
CA ARG A 408 3.48 -5.02 24.64
C ARG A 408 4.29 -4.42 23.49
N CYS A 409 5.15 -5.20 22.83
CA CYS A 409 6.00 -4.78 21.72
C CYS A 409 5.26 -4.84 20.38
N SER A 410 4.06 -4.27 20.32
CA SER A 410 3.14 -4.48 19.20
C SER A 410 3.60 -3.83 17.89
N THR A 411 4.30 -2.69 17.97
CA THR A 411 4.84 -1.96 16.81
C THR A 411 6.08 -2.68 16.29
N LEU A 412 6.96 -3.14 17.19
CA LEU A 412 8.12 -3.94 16.86
C LEU A 412 7.71 -5.27 16.21
N ALA A 413 6.71 -5.96 16.76
CA ALA A 413 6.20 -7.20 16.18
C ALA A 413 5.65 -6.97 14.76
N LYS A 414 4.84 -5.92 14.55
CA LYS A 414 4.33 -5.56 13.21
C LYS A 414 5.46 -5.21 12.23
N GLY A 415 6.47 -4.46 12.69
CA GLY A 415 7.65 -4.14 11.91
C GLY A 415 8.40 -5.40 11.46
N MET A 416 8.64 -6.31 12.41
CA MET A 416 9.30 -7.60 12.16
C MET A 416 8.49 -8.54 11.27
N ALA A 417 7.16 -8.52 11.37
CA ALA A 417 6.24 -9.33 10.56
C ALA A 417 6.16 -8.90 9.08
N GLY A 418 6.82 -7.82 8.68
CA GLY A 418 6.90 -7.39 7.28
C GLY A 418 6.33 -6.00 6.97
N ALA A 419 5.90 -5.25 8.00
CA ALA A 419 5.58 -3.83 7.82
C ALA A 419 6.84 -2.99 7.55
N TRP A 420 8.03 -3.47 7.94
CA TRP A 420 9.32 -2.91 7.53
C TRP A 420 10.03 -3.84 6.54
N ARG A 421 10.35 -3.32 5.34
CA ARG A 421 10.71 -4.13 4.17
C ARG A 421 11.59 -3.41 3.17
N TYR A 422 12.27 -4.18 2.33
CA TYR A 422 12.97 -3.72 1.14
C TYR A 422 12.00 -3.59 -0.03
N ARG A 423 11.94 -2.40 -0.64
CA ARG A 423 11.09 -2.16 -1.80
C ARG A 423 11.59 -2.95 -2.99
N ARG A 424 10.68 -3.63 -3.70
CA ARG A 424 11.01 -4.32 -4.96
C ARG A 424 11.23 -3.28 -6.06
N LEU A 425 12.38 -3.36 -6.74
CA LEU A 425 12.68 -2.57 -7.91
C LEU A 425 11.99 -3.20 -9.14
N ALA A 426 11.32 -2.37 -9.92
CA ALA A 426 10.66 -2.79 -11.16
C ALA A 426 11.70 -2.95 -12.29
N VAL A 427 12.56 -3.98 -12.21
CA VAL A 427 13.50 -4.36 -13.28
C VAL A 427 13.01 -5.64 -13.95
N SER A 428 12.86 -5.61 -15.28
CA SER A 428 12.40 -6.75 -16.07
C SER A 428 13.37 -7.93 -15.95
N GLY A 429 12.88 -9.08 -15.48
CA GLY A 429 13.57 -10.39 -15.56
C GLY A 429 14.35 -10.84 -14.32
N GLN A 430 14.53 -10.01 -13.29
CA GLN A 430 15.16 -10.40 -12.02
C GLN A 430 14.47 -9.69 -10.84
N GLU A 431 14.23 -10.41 -9.72
CA GLU A 431 13.81 -9.77 -8.48
C GLU A 431 14.99 -8.99 -7.91
N ARG A 432 14.99 -7.67 -8.12
CA ARG A 432 15.92 -6.76 -7.44
C ARG A 432 15.16 -5.97 -6.39
N TYR A 433 15.77 -5.77 -5.24
CA TYR A 433 15.24 -4.97 -4.15
C TYR A 433 16.15 -3.75 -3.95
N GLU A 434 15.62 -2.68 -3.36
CA GLU A 434 16.45 -1.57 -2.92
C GLU A 434 17.48 -2.03 -1.87
N ASP A 435 18.66 -1.41 -1.88
CA ASP A 435 19.76 -1.76 -0.97
C ASP A 435 19.45 -1.40 0.50
N SER A 436 18.41 -0.62 0.75
CA SER A 436 17.97 -0.21 2.08
C SER A 436 16.46 -0.35 2.22
N PRO A 437 15.96 -0.75 3.40
CA PRO A 437 14.53 -0.89 3.62
C PRO A 437 13.86 0.49 3.74
N GLU A 438 12.59 0.55 3.34
CA GLU A 438 11.81 1.79 3.35
C GLU A 438 11.63 2.30 4.79
N LYS A 439 12.13 3.51 5.08
CA LYS A 439 11.92 4.14 6.39
C LYS A 439 10.47 4.54 6.56
N GLY A 440 9.89 4.24 7.72
CA GLY A 440 8.49 4.48 8.01
C GLY A 440 8.17 4.34 9.50
N PRO A 441 6.90 4.36 9.89
CA PRO A 441 6.50 4.37 11.30
C PRO A 441 7.02 3.18 12.12
N PHE A 442 7.30 2.05 11.47
CA PHE A 442 7.79 0.83 12.10
C PHE A 442 9.32 0.70 12.10
N SER A 443 10.03 1.43 11.23
CA SER A 443 11.47 1.26 11.09
C SER A 443 12.23 1.69 12.34
N HIS A 444 11.80 2.77 12.99
CA HIS A 444 12.49 3.36 14.14
C HIS A 444 12.66 2.39 15.32
N VAL A 445 11.59 1.69 15.70
CA VAL A 445 11.66 0.71 16.80
C VAL A 445 12.44 -0.54 16.42
N CYS A 446 12.40 -0.94 15.15
CA CYS A 446 13.21 -2.04 14.64
C CYS A 446 14.70 -1.68 14.62
N GLU A 447 15.07 -0.47 14.17
CA GLU A 447 16.45 0.03 14.24
C GLU A 447 16.93 0.12 15.70
N ALA A 448 16.08 0.59 16.61
CA ALA A 448 16.37 0.59 18.04
C ALA A 448 16.65 -0.83 18.57
N ALA A 449 15.86 -1.84 18.19
CA ALA A 449 16.12 -3.24 18.54
C ALA A 449 17.43 -3.78 17.95
N GLN A 450 17.82 -3.36 16.75
CA GLN A 450 19.12 -3.71 16.17
C GLN A 450 20.28 -3.14 16.99
N TYR A 451 20.21 -1.85 17.37
CA TYR A 451 21.23 -1.22 18.20
C TYR A 451 21.31 -1.85 19.59
N LEU A 452 20.19 -2.31 20.15
CA LEU A 452 20.17 -3.06 21.41
C LEU A 452 21.03 -4.32 21.33
N LEU A 453 20.76 -5.20 20.36
CA LEU A 453 21.48 -6.48 20.25
C LEU A 453 22.95 -6.29 19.87
N LEU A 454 23.23 -5.31 19.00
CA LEU A 454 24.59 -4.96 18.62
C LEU A 454 25.39 -4.43 19.82
N GLY A 455 24.80 -3.52 20.61
CA GLY A 455 25.42 -2.99 21.82
C GLY A 455 25.61 -4.05 22.92
N ALA A 456 24.69 -5.02 23.00
CA ALA A 456 24.78 -6.14 23.93
C ALA A 456 25.77 -7.25 23.49
N GLY A 457 26.44 -7.08 22.35
CA GLY A 457 27.52 -7.95 21.87
C GLY A 457 27.05 -9.23 21.15
N GLU A 458 25.84 -9.26 20.57
CA GLU A 458 25.41 -10.42 19.75
C GLU A 458 26.25 -10.59 18.46
N ASP A 459 26.89 -9.54 17.97
CA ASP A 459 27.80 -9.60 16.82
C ASP A 459 29.07 -10.42 17.11
N LEU A 460 29.54 -10.44 18.35
CA LEU A 460 30.69 -11.27 18.76
C LEU A 460 30.36 -12.78 18.61
N ARG A 461 29.09 -13.15 18.79
CA ARG A 461 28.62 -14.53 18.60
C ARG A 461 28.54 -14.93 17.13
N LEU A 462 28.38 -13.96 16.21
CA LEU A 462 28.48 -14.20 14.76
C LEU A 462 29.92 -14.46 14.32
N ARG A 463 30.90 -13.89 15.03
CA ARG A 463 32.33 -14.00 14.72
C ARG A 463 33.00 -15.26 15.29
N THR A 464 32.31 -16.00 16.15
CA THR A 464 32.85 -17.22 16.77
C THR A 464 32.34 -18.44 15.98
N PRO A 465 33.19 -19.17 15.22
CA PRO A 465 32.76 -20.39 14.55
C PRO A 465 32.29 -21.39 15.60
N CYS A 466 31.11 -21.97 15.41
CA CYS A 466 30.71 -23.15 16.17
C CYS A 466 31.70 -24.26 15.81
N ALA A 467 32.63 -24.59 16.71
CA ALA A 467 33.47 -25.76 16.55
C ALA A 467 32.56 -26.99 16.43
N PRO A 468 32.68 -27.84 15.39
CA PRO A 468 32.01 -29.12 15.39
C PRO A 468 32.52 -29.90 16.58
N GLY A 469 31.62 -30.35 17.46
CA GLY A 469 31.99 -31.20 18.58
C GLY A 469 32.76 -32.42 18.05
N ALA A 470 34.02 -32.54 18.45
CA ALA A 470 34.83 -33.70 18.11
C ALA A 470 34.11 -34.97 18.61
N PRO A 471 34.02 -36.03 17.79
CA PRO A 471 33.41 -37.28 18.23
C PRO A 471 34.23 -37.85 19.40
N ARG A 472 33.56 -38.07 20.54
CA ARG A 472 34.12 -38.85 21.65
C ARG A 472 34.48 -40.24 21.12
N GLN A 473 35.77 -40.55 21.02
CA GLN A 473 36.22 -41.92 20.82
C GLN A 473 35.74 -42.77 22.00
N ALA A 474 34.88 -43.73 21.72
CA ALA A 474 34.58 -44.80 22.65
C ALA A 474 35.85 -45.63 22.82
N ARG A 475 36.40 -45.65 24.04
CA ARG A 475 37.36 -46.68 24.45
C ARG A 475 36.64 -48.03 24.42
N ALA A 476 36.98 -48.87 23.46
CA ALA A 476 36.75 -50.30 23.58
C ALA A 476 37.84 -50.88 24.49
N LEU A 477 37.43 -51.41 25.65
CA LEU A 477 38.14 -52.47 26.36
C LEU A 477 37.92 -53.79 25.59
N PRO A 478 38.85 -54.76 25.58
CA PRO A 478 39.71 -55.18 26.70
C PRO A 478 41.17 -54.74 26.61
#